data_AF-A0A7V3HUE3-F1
#
_entry.id   AF-A0A7V3HUE3-F1
#
_cell.length_a   1.000
_cell.length_b   1.000
_cell.length_c   1.000
_cell.angle_alpha   90.00
_cell.angle_beta   90.00
_cell.angle_gamma   90.00
#
_symmetry.space_group_name_H-M   'P 1'
#
loop_
_entity.id
_entity.type
_entity.pdbx_description
1 polymer ?
#
loop_
_entity_poly.entity_id
_entity_poly.type
_entity_poly.pdbx_seq_one_letter_code
_entity_poly.pdbx_strand_id
1 'polypeptide(L)' 'MSNRAIKLRESRHTNKETATILGVAPDTTSRWYSAYKKDGKKAIVVKKTGRPKNTGKTLSDKQEQRIIRQLIDTT' A
#
# COMPACT_ATOMS: atom_id res chain seq x y z
N MET A 1 3.33 2.36 -10.67
CA MET A 1 4.56 1.92 -11.40
C MET A 1 4.64 0.41 -11.55
N SER A 2 4.30 -0.38 -10.54
CA SER A 2 4.46 -1.85 -10.55
C SER A 2 3.58 -2.63 -11.55
N ASN A 3 2.42 -2.10 -11.98
CA ASN A 3 1.62 -2.75 -13.03
C ASN A 3 2.32 -2.85 -14.40
N ARG A 4 3.22 -1.91 -14.74
CA ARG A 4 3.95 -1.92 -16.01
C ARG A 4 5.00 -3.03 -16.03
N ALA A 5 5.61 -3.33 -14.88
CA ALA A 5 6.52 -4.46 -14.72
C ALA A 5 5.84 -5.82 -14.92
N ILE A 6 4.60 -5.99 -14.41
CA ILE A 6 3.83 -7.23 -14.62
C ILE A 6 3.56 -7.44 -16.11
N LYS A 7 3.08 -6.41 -16.82
CA LYS A 7 2.77 -6.52 -18.26
C LYS A 7 3.99 -6.91 -19.08
N LEU A 8 5.16 -6.34 -18.75
CA LEU A 8 6.43 -6.69 -19.41
C LEU A 8 6.84 -8.15 -19.12
N ARG A 9 6.60 -8.63 -17.90
CA ARG A 9 6.84 -10.03 -17.51
C ARG A 9 5.88 -11.00 -18.20
N GLU A 10 4.62 -10.62 -18.38
CA GLU A 10 3.63 -11.40 -19.14
C GLU A 10 3.98 -11.40 -20.64
N SER A 11 4.54 -10.33 -21.19
CA SER A 11 5.09 -10.27 -22.55
C SER A 11 6.47 -10.94 -22.70
N ARG A 12 6.78 -11.92 -21.83
CA ARG A 12 8.00 -12.75 -21.83
C ARG A 12 9.34 -12.02 -21.63
N HIS A 13 9.35 -10.76 -21.19
CA HIS A 13 10.61 -10.10 -20.88
C HIS A 13 11.20 -10.64 -19.57
N THR A 14 12.52 -10.70 -19.47
CA THR A 14 13.21 -11.09 -18.24
C THR A 14 13.11 -9.99 -17.18
N ASN A 15 13.37 -10.34 -15.91
CA ASN A 15 13.44 -9.35 -14.83
C ASN A 15 14.52 -8.29 -15.08
N LYS A 16 15.64 -8.68 -15.70
CA LYS A 16 16.76 -7.78 -16.02
C LYS A 16 16.35 -6.76 -17.08
N GLU A 17 15.77 -7.19 -18.18
CA GLU A 17 15.29 -6.30 -19.25
C GLU A 17 14.18 -5.38 -18.74
N THR A 18 13.22 -5.94 -18.00
CA THR A 18 12.13 -5.17 -17.40
C THR A 18 12.66 -4.09 -16.45
N ALA A 19 13.71 -4.40 -15.69
CA ALA A 19 14.36 -3.45 -14.79
C ALA A 19 15.08 -2.33 -15.55
N THR A 20 15.80 -2.65 -16.62
CA THR A 20 16.43 -1.67 -17.52
C THR A 20 15.39 -0.75 -18.17
N ILE A 21 14.29 -1.31 -18.68
CA ILE A 21 13.20 -0.54 -19.32
C ILE A 21 12.53 0.41 -18.33
N LEU A 22 12.40 0.01 -17.07
CA LEU A 22 11.73 0.79 -16.03
C LEU A 22 12.68 1.68 -15.22
N GLY A 23 14.00 1.59 -15.43
CA GLY A 23 15.00 2.33 -14.66
C GLY A 23 15.04 1.97 -13.17
N VAL A 24 14.70 0.73 -12.82
CA VAL A 24 14.69 0.25 -11.42
C VAL A 24 15.74 -0.83 -11.19
N ALA A 25 16.08 -1.11 -9.94
CA ALA A 25 16.95 -2.23 -9.62
C ALA A 25 16.28 -3.58 -10.00
N PRO A 26 17.04 -4.57 -10.52
CA PRO A 26 16.49 -5.87 -10.90
C PRO A 26 15.83 -6.62 -9.75
N ASP A 27 16.31 -6.42 -8.52
CA ASP A 27 15.69 -6.96 -7.29
C ASP A 27 14.26 -6.45 -7.10
N THR A 28 14.01 -5.17 -7.40
CA THR A 28 12.69 -4.56 -7.26
C THR A 28 11.67 -5.19 -8.21
N THR A 29 12.06 -5.42 -9.46
CA THR A 29 11.22 -6.13 -10.43
C THR A 29 10.95 -7.58 -9.99
N SER A 30 11.97 -8.26 -9.45
CA SER A 30 11.82 -9.63 -8.91
C SER A 30 10.82 -9.67 -7.74
N ARG A 31 10.93 -8.73 -6.79
CA ARG A 31 10.02 -8.59 -5.65
C ARG A 31 8.59 -8.33 -6.10
N TRP A 32 8.38 -7.43 -7.06
CA TRP A 32 7.05 -7.14 -7.60
C TRP A 32 6.43 -8.36 -8.28
N TYR A 33 7.18 -9.08 -9.11
CA TYR A 33 6.68 -10.26 -9.79
C TYR A 33 6.36 -11.41 -8.83
N SER A 34 7.20 -11.60 -7.81
CA SER A 34 6.96 -12.61 -6.77
C SER A 34 5.72 -12.30 -5.93
N ALA A 35 5.57 -11.04 -5.52
CA ALA A 35 4.37 -10.57 -4.81
C ALA A 35 3.10 -10.73 -5.67
N TYR A 36 3.17 -10.40 -6.96
CA TYR A 36 2.07 -10.62 -7.91
C TYR A 36 1.70 -12.10 -8.04
N LYS A 37 2.67 -13.01 -8.13
CA LYS A 37 2.41 -14.44 -8.23
C LYS A 37 1.72 -14.99 -6.98
N LYS A 38 1.99 -14.41 -5.81
CA LYS A 38 1.41 -14.84 -4.52
C LYS A 38 0.02 -14.26 -4.26
N ASP A 39 -0.12 -12.94 -4.32
CA ASP A 39 -1.33 -12.23 -3.89
C ASP A 39 -2.10 -11.57 -5.06
N GLY A 40 -1.68 -11.84 -6.30
CA GLY A 40 -2.29 -11.31 -7.52
C GLY A 40 -2.18 -9.79 -7.62
N LYS A 41 -3.16 -9.17 -8.29
CA LYS A 41 -3.24 -7.71 -8.46
C LYS A 41 -3.31 -6.95 -7.13
N LYS A 42 -3.77 -7.58 -6.05
CA LYS A 42 -3.88 -6.95 -4.71
C LYS A 42 -2.51 -6.65 -4.11
N ALA A 43 -1.47 -7.41 -4.46
CA ALA A 43 -0.10 -7.22 -3.97
C ALA A 43 0.55 -5.92 -4.44
N ILE A 44 0.10 -5.40 -5.58
CA ILE A 44 0.71 -4.27 -6.30
C ILE A 44 -0.04 -2.96 -6.07
N VAL A 45 -1.16 -3.02 -5.34
CA VAL A 45 -1.83 -1.82 -4.84
C VAL A 45 -0.89 -1.10 -3.88
N VAL A 46 -0.71 0.20 -4.10
CA VAL A 46 0.06 1.06 -3.20
C VAL A 46 -0.59 0.95 -1.82
N LYS A 47 0.13 0.36 -0.87
CA LYS A 47 -0.32 0.30 0.51
C LYS A 47 -0.41 1.72 1.03
N LYS A 48 -1.47 2.04 1.78
CA LYS A 48 -1.56 3.34 2.47
C LYS A 48 -0.38 3.41 3.44
N THR A 49 0.56 4.30 3.15
CA THR A 49 1.68 4.61 4.03
C THR A 49 1.18 5.52 5.16
N GLY A 50 1.70 5.32 6.38
CA GLY A 50 1.37 6.13 7.55
C GLY A 50 0.70 5.33 8.66
N ARG A 51 0.41 6.02 9.77
CA ARG A 51 -0.23 5.42 10.94
C ARG A 51 -1.66 4.97 10.56
N PRO A 52 -2.10 3.76 10.95
CA PRO A 52 -3.47 3.35 10.68
C PRO A 52 -4.48 4.33 11.32
N LYS A 53 -5.64 4.49 10.67
CA LYS A 53 -6.70 5.36 11.19
C LYS A 53 -7.09 4.90 12.60
N ASN A 54 -7.31 5.85 13.51
CA ASN A 54 -7.62 5.62 14.93
C ASN A 54 -6.50 4.98 15.77
N THR A 55 -5.27 4.93 15.27
CA THR A 55 -4.12 4.53 16.10
C THR A 55 -3.41 5.75 16.67
N GLY A 56 -2.95 5.67 17.92
CA GLY A 56 -2.23 6.76 18.57
C GLY A 56 -3.04 7.79 19.29
N LYS A 57 -4.34 7.54 19.46
CA LYS A 57 -5.17 8.34 20.35
C LYS A 57 -4.90 7.91 21.80
N THR A 58 -4.75 8.88 22.70
CA THR A 58 -4.68 8.62 24.14
C THR A 58 -6.05 8.27 24.72
N LEU A 59 -7.11 8.77 24.09
CA LEU A 59 -8.49 8.54 24.48
C LEU A 59 -9.09 7.38 23.66
N SER A 60 -9.86 6.53 24.34
CA SER A 60 -10.71 5.53 23.69
C SER A 60 -11.90 6.18 22.99
N ASP A 61 -12.50 5.48 22.02
CA ASP A 61 -13.68 5.96 21.28
C ASP A 61 -14.83 6.36 22.22
N LYS A 62 -15.00 5.64 23.34
CA LYS A 62 -16.01 5.96 24.37
C LYS A 62 -15.73 7.28 25.09
N GLN A 63 -14.46 7.57 25.37
CA GLN A 63 -14.05 8.82 26.01
C GLN A 63 -14.21 10.02 25.05
N GLU A 64 -13.83 9.84 23.78
CA GLU A 64 -14.09 10.85 22.73
C GLU A 64 -15.57 11.17 22.61
N GLN A 65 -16.44 10.15 22.54
CA GLN A 65 -17.89 10.37 22.44
C GLN A 65 -18.46 11.12 23.64
N ARG A 66 -17.96 10.85 24.85
CA ARG A 66 -18.39 11.57 26.06
C ARG A 66 -18.02 13.05 26.00
N ILE A 67 -16.81 13.39 25.55
CA ILE A 67 -16.36 14.78 25.40
C ILE A 67 -17.17 15.49 24.31
N ILE A 68 -17.38 14.85 23.16
CA ILE A 68 -18.20 15.41 22.07
C ILE A 68 -19.61 15.74 22.56
N ARG A 69 -20.22 14.82 23.33
CA ARG A 69 -21.56 15.03 23.87
C ARG A 69 -21.62 16.20 24.86
N GLN A 70 -20.61 16.32 25.73
CA GLN A 70 -20.49 17.44 26.66
C GLN A 70 -20.34 18.79 25.95
N LEU A 71 -19.64 18.84 24.82
CA LEU A 71 -19.46 20.05 24.01
C LEU A 71 -20.75 20.47 23.27
N ILE A 72 -21.59 19.52 22.89
CA ILE A 72 -22.86 19.78 22.19
C ILE A 72 -23.96 20.20 23.17
N ASP A 73 -23.99 19.60 24.37
CA ASP A 73 -24.99 19.91 25.39
C ASP A 73 -24.74 21.26 26.10
N THR A 74 -23.63 21.95 25.80
CA THR A 74 -23.29 23.28 26.38
C THR A 74 -23.67 24.48 25.49
N THR A 75 -24.29 24.25 24.33
CA THR A 75 -24.90 25.28 23.45
C THR A 75 -26.41 25.14 23.43
#